data_AF-A0A9K3LU67-F1
#
_entry.id   AF-A0A9K3LU67-F1
#
_cell.length_a   1.000
_cell.length_b   1.000
_cell.length_c   1.000
_cell.angle_alpha   90.00
_cell.angle_beta   90.00
_cell.angle_gamma   90.00
#
_symmetry.space_group_name_H-M   'P 1'
#
loop_
_entity.id
_entity.type
_entity.pdbx_description
1 polymer ?
#
loop_
_entity_poly.entity_id
_entity_poly.type
_entity_poly.pdbx_seq_one_letter_code
_entity_poly.pdbx_strand_id
1 'polypeptide(L)'
;MKQLELALVPTPGAKPEFLAEVIPLPKDAAEKAVIPALWQSMTEHNKAVVLEGYTRESWAENDVTSVVKWQNMHVRSVDGKNKVPGFVQYLQERQKTAFGRFLCATGTTTVTTFVLVVSYKQTNAATLSCRIAPLFTISNCPLKPKSGDQKVLQQQHQKPPAAISVPKAGDAAAAPKRKGFGLLGNLVGAQKRTNQHVVSSVVAKPGRAPSSAASATASNPSEGVGIVAHTSHDIEAQQELKTSGEVLADFRNKMEQAMLDFDIAPEVSMKVPIKLSDYTKQVHEADQGKVTMEVLKYIVYEQAEEVNDEWIAHKEPSEFMDEITIAIYKDAEDAPPEVLEELNRAELPEEMKAQQKMVAEQRRQQEMKALREQEQKQLEALKSMATGSGEDGDEDVDLAALNTQKRDRRTIEEIQRDNAKRQRLD
;
A
#
# COMPACT_ATOMS: atom_id res chain seq x y z
N MET A 1 -22.20 -10.30 -27.29
CA MET A 1 -20.87 -10.64 -26.76
C MET A 1 -20.94 -10.55 -25.25
N LYS A 2 -20.33 -11.49 -24.50
CA LYS A 2 -20.25 -11.37 -23.05
C LYS A 2 -19.32 -10.19 -22.71
N GLN A 3 -19.80 -9.29 -21.86
CA GLN A 3 -19.03 -8.17 -21.32
C GLN A 3 -18.18 -8.67 -20.14
N LEU A 4 -17.06 -8.00 -19.90
CA LEU A 4 -16.21 -8.24 -18.74
C LEU A 4 -16.14 -6.96 -17.91
N GLU A 5 -16.31 -7.09 -16.60
CA GLU A 5 -16.12 -5.97 -15.67
C GLU A 5 -14.63 -5.81 -15.37
N LEU A 6 -14.09 -4.60 -15.56
CA LEU A 6 -12.78 -4.20 -15.05
C LEU A 6 -12.99 -3.42 -13.74
N ALA A 7 -12.23 -3.80 -12.72
CA ALA A 7 -12.18 -3.11 -11.44
C ALA A 7 -10.75 -2.69 -11.09
N LEU A 8 -10.60 -1.65 -10.29
CA LEU A 8 -9.32 -1.09 -9.86
C LEU A 8 -9.20 -1.15 -8.34
N VAL A 9 -8.02 -1.50 -7.83
CA VAL A 9 -7.67 -1.29 -6.42
C VAL A 9 -6.94 0.06 -6.29
N PRO A 10 -7.59 1.13 -5.77
CA PRO A 10 -6.97 2.46 -5.71
C PRO A 10 -5.76 2.51 -4.77
N THR A 11 -5.84 1.78 -3.66
CA THR A 11 -4.79 1.65 -2.65
C THR A 11 -4.66 0.19 -2.25
N PRO A 12 -3.45 -0.36 -2.06
CA PRO A 12 -3.28 -1.74 -1.59
C PRO A 12 -4.13 -2.02 -0.35
N GLY A 13 -4.98 -3.06 -0.42
CA GLY A 13 -5.91 -3.43 0.65
C GLY A 13 -7.28 -2.74 0.63
N ALA A 14 -7.48 -1.73 -0.24
CA ALA A 14 -8.79 -1.14 -0.46
C ALA A 14 -9.72 -2.09 -1.23
N LYS A 15 -11.03 -1.88 -1.08
CA LYS A 15 -12.04 -2.62 -1.85
C LYS A 15 -11.89 -2.28 -3.33
N PRO A 16 -11.91 -3.27 -4.25
CA PRO A 16 -11.92 -2.99 -5.69
C PRO A 16 -13.10 -2.10 -6.08
N GLU A 17 -12.81 -1.08 -6.87
CA GLU A 17 -13.78 -0.13 -7.41
C GLU A 17 -14.05 -0.41 -8.88
N PHE A 18 -15.30 -0.26 -9.31
CA PHE A 18 -15.69 -0.42 -10.70
C PHE A 18 -14.99 0.62 -11.60
N LEU A 19 -14.26 0.14 -12.60
CA LEU A 19 -13.63 0.97 -13.64
C LEU A 19 -14.52 1.05 -14.89
N ALA A 20 -14.81 -0.08 -15.54
CA ALA A 20 -15.55 -0.11 -16.79
C ALA A 20 -16.10 -1.51 -17.14
N GLU A 21 -17.17 -1.58 -17.91
CA GLU A 21 -17.54 -2.79 -18.65
C GLU A 21 -16.89 -2.75 -20.03
N VAL A 22 -16.17 -3.80 -20.40
CA VAL A 22 -15.39 -3.85 -21.62
C VAL A 22 -15.77 -5.02 -22.54
N ILE A 23 -15.61 -4.78 -23.85
CA ILE A 23 -15.73 -5.79 -24.91
C ILE A 23 -14.46 -5.80 -25.77
N PRO A 24 -14.09 -6.94 -26.38
CA PRO A 24 -12.92 -7.01 -27.23
C PRO A 24 -13.22 -6.30 -28.55
N LEU A 25 -12.24 -5.54 -29.05
CA LEU A 25 -12.25 -4.97 -30.38
C LEU A 25 -11.55 -5.94 -31.34
N PRO A 26 -12.17 -6.30 -32.48
CA PRO A 26 -11.50 -7.08 -33.52
C PRO A 26 -10.30 -6.29 -34.06
N LYS A 27 -9.21 -6.98 -34.34
CA LYS A 27 -7.94 -6.38 -34.77
C LYS A 27 -8.05 -5.77 -36.17
N ASP A 28 -8.80 -6.41 -37.06
CA ASP A 28 -9.10 -5.95 -38.41
C ASP A 28 -10.60 -5.83 -38.63
N ALA A 29 -11.04 -4.74 -39.26
CA ALA A 29 -12.44 -4.53 -39.63
C ALA A 29 -12.95 -5.59 -40.65
N ALA A 30 -12.03 -6.24 -41.37
CA ALA A 30 -12.31 -7.28 -42.37
C ALA A 30 -12.35 -8.70 -41.78
N GLU A 31 -11.70 -8.95 -40.63
CA GLU A 31 -11.92 -10.18 -39.90
C GLU A 31 -13.30 -10.09 -39.25
N LYS A 32 -14.26 -10.85 -39.77
CA LYS A 32 -15.55 -11.10 -39.08
C LYS A 32 -15.25 -11.31 -37.60
N ALA A 33 -16.05 -10.70 -36.73
CA ALA A 33 -15.87 -10.60 -35.27
C ALA A 33 -15.70 -11.95 -34.55
N VAL A 34 -14.61 -12.66 -34.83
CA VAL A 34 -14.18 -13.86 -34.13
C VAL A 34 -13.67 -13.38 -32.80
N ILE A 35 -14.50 -13.57 -31.78
CA ILE A 35 -14.12 -13.32 -30.40
C ILE A 35 -12.92 -14.23 -30.12
N PRO A 36 -11.77 -13.70 -29.65
CA PRO A 36 -10.64 -14.54 -29.29
C PRO A 36 -11.08 -15.63 -28.33
N ALA A 37 -10.71 -16.90 -28.57
CA ALA A 37 -11.07 -18.01 -27.67
C ALA A 37 -10.67 -17.73 -26.21
N LEU A 38 -9.55 -17.04 -26.03
CA LEU A 38 -9.07 -16.53 -24.74
C LEU A 38 -10.09 -15.60 -24.05
N TRP A 39 -10.76 -14.72 -24.80
CA TRP A 39 -11.78 -13.82 -24.25
C TRP A 39 -13.01 -14.60 -23.76
N GLN A 40 -13.47 -15.58 -24.54
CA GLN A 40 -14.60 -16.43 -24.15
C GLN A 40 -14.31 -17.12 -22.82
N SER A 41 -13.16 -17.79 -22.73
CA SER A 41 -12.71 -18.46 -21.51
C SER A 41 -12.55 -17.49 -20.33
N MET A 42 -11.98 -16.30 -20.57
CA MET A 42 -11.89 -15.26 -19.53
C MET A 42 -13.28 -14.84 -19.00
N THR A 43 -14.27 -14.62 -19.87
CA THR A 43 -15.64 -14.24 -19.44
C THR A 43 -16.44 -15.38 -18.82
N GLU A 44 -16.03 -16.64 -19.02
CA GLU A 44 -16.68 -17.81 -18.43
C GLU A 44 -16.19 -18.07 -17.01
N HIS A 45 -14.91 -17.83 -16.75
CA HIS A 45 -14.29 -18.07 -15.44
C HIS A 45 -14.23 -16.86 -14.53
N ASN A 46 -14.39 -15.64 -15.07
CA ASN A 46 -14.26 -14.41 -14.30
C ASN A 46 -15.47 -13.52 -14.54
N LYS A 47 -16.13 -13.12 -13.45
CA LYS A 47 -17.16 -12.07 -13.49
C LYS A 47 -16.52 -10.69 -13.70
N ALA A 48 -15.38 -10.46 -13.05
CA ALA A 48 -14.61 -9.24 -13.14
C ALA A 48 -13.11 -9.56 -13.12
N VAL A 49 -12.31 -8.72 -13.77
CA VAL A 49 -10.84 -8.72 -13.64
C VAL A 49 -10.45 -7.51 -12.82
N VAL A 50 -9.82 -7.77 -11.67
CA VAL A 50 -9.35 -6.75 -10.75
C VAL A 50 -7.92 -6.37 -11.12
N LEU A 51 -7.68 -5.10 -11.41
CA LEU A 51 -6.35 -4.53 -11.55
C LEU A 51 -5.79 -4.30 -10.15
N GLU A 52 -4.86 -5.18 -9.77
CA GLU A 52 -4.33 -5.33 -8.42
C GLU A 52 -3.26 -4.29 -8.09
N GLY A 53 -2.64 -3.69 -9.10
CA GLY A 53 -1.59 -2.71 -8.90
C GLY A 53 -1.05 -2.08 -10.18
N TYR A 54 0.01 -1.32 -9.99
CA TYR A 54 0.71 -0.59 -11.03
C TYR A 54 2.20 -0.94 -10.99
N THR A 55 2.85 -0.96 -12.14
CA THR A 55 4.29 -1.20 -12.25
C THR A 55 4.93 -0.37 -13.35
N ARG A 56 6.22 -0.09 -13.18
CA ARG A 56 7.12 0.47 -14.21
C ARG A 56 8.15 -0.56 -14.68
N GLU A 57 8.02 -1.80 -14.22
CA GLU A 57 9.00 -2.83 -14.48
C GLU A 57 8.95 -3.29 -15.94
N SER A 58 10.12 -3.60 -16.49
CA SER A 58 10.29 -3.96 -17.90
C SER A 58 9.55 -5.24 -18.30
N TRP A 59 9.27 -6.16 -17.37
CA TRP A 59 8.49 -7.39 -17.65
C TRP A 59 7.07 -7.08 -18.12
N ALA A 60 6.49 -5.96 -17.67
CA ALA A 60 5.15 -5.53 -18.04
C ALA A 60 5.15 -4.70 -19.32
N GLU A 61 6.31 -4.20 -19.77
CA GLU A 61 6.44 -3.27 -20.88
C GLU A 61 7.00 -3.90 -22.15
N ASN A 62 8.05 -4.70 -22.02
CA ASN A 62 8.86 -5.09 -23.14
C ASN A 62 8.78 -6.60 -23.39
N ASP A 63 8.85 -6.96 -24.66
CA ASP A 63 9.00 -8.35 -25.15
C ASP A 63 10.47 -8.79 -24.95
N VAL A 64 11.06 -8.50 -23.77
CA VAL A 64 12.52 -8.61 -23.54
C VAL A 64 13.01 -10.05 -23.67
N THR A 65 12.12 -11.02 -23.43
CA THR A 65 12.45 -12.43 -23.55
C THR A 65 11.58 -13.08 -24.62
N SER A 66 12.23 -13.64 -25.65
CA SER A 66 11.63 -14.42 -26.74
C SER A 66 10.77 -15.62 -26.28
N VAL A 67 10.79 -15.91 -24.98
CA VAL A 67 10.07 -17.02 -24.34
C VAL A 67 8.61 -16.66 -24.06
N VAL A 68 8.29 -15.39 -23.79
CA VAL A 68 6.93 -14.99 -23.42
C VAL A 68 6.13 -14.62 -24.66
N LYS A 69 5.15 -15.45 -25.03
CA LYS A 69 4.24 -15.11 -26.11
C LYS A 69 3.09 -14.26 -25.59
N TRP A 70 3.29 -12.94 -25.56
CA TRP A 70 2.21 -12.00 -25.24
C TRP A 70 1.13 -11.99 -26.32
N GLN A 71 -0.13 -12.13 -25.90
CA GLN A 71 -1.28 -11.90 -26.76
C GLN A 71 -1.77 -10.46 -26.58
N ASN A 72 -1.60 -9.66 -27.63
CA ASN A 72 -2.13 -8.29 -27.68
C ASN A 72 -3.63 -8.31 -27.96
N MET A 73 -4.38 -7.47 -27.24
CA MET A 73 -5.82 -7.35 -27.38
C MET A 73 -6.25 -5.92 -27.10
N HIS A 74 -7.12 -5.38 -27.95
CA HIS A 74 -7.75 -4.09 -27.69
C HIS A 74 -9.14 -4.31 -27.11
N VAL A 75 -9.51 -3.53 -26.09
CA VAL A 75 -10.86 -3.54 -25.52
C VAL A 75 -11.45 -2.14 -25.50
N ARG A 76 -12.77 -2.04 -25.59
CA ARG A 76 -13.51 -0.77 -25.55
C ARG A 76 -14.50 -0.77 -24.40
N SER A 77 -14.63 0.37 -23.72
CA SER A 77 -15.70 0.57 -22.74
C SER A 77 -17.07 0.58 -23.40
N VAL A 78 -18.06 -0.03 -22.77
CA VAL A 78 -19.47 -0.01 -23.22
C VAL A 78 -20.44 0.50 -22.16
N ASP A 79 -19.94 0.86 -20.98
CA ASP A 79 -20.75 1.29 -19.83
C ASP A 79 -21.29 2.73 -19.93
N GLY A 80 -20.77 3.54 -20.86
CA GLY A 80 -21.13 4.95 -21.04
C GLY A 80 -20.66 5.89 -19.92
N LYS A 81 -19.91 5.40 -18.92
CA LYS A 81 -19.48 6.22 -17.75
C LYS A 81 -18.20 7.03 -18.00
N ASN A 82 -17.55 6.83 -19.14
CA ASN A 82 -16.36 7.59 -19.56
C ASN A 82 -15.23 7.66 -18.52
N LYS A 83 -15.08 6.63 -17.66
CA LYS A 83 -13.95 6.55 -16.72
C LYS A 83 -12.64 6.15 -17.40
N VAL A 84 -12.71 5.43 -18.52
CA VAL A 84 -11.53 4.90 -19.24
C VAL A 84 -10.58 6.02 -19.71
N PRO A 85 -11.04 7.13 -20.33
CA PRO A 85 -10.15 8.23 -20.68
C PRO A 85 -9.32 8.79 -19.52
N GLY A 86 -9.95 9.07 -18.38
CA GLY A 86 -9.25 9.57 -17.19
C GLY A 86 -8.26 8.55 -16.62
N PHE A 87 -8.62 7.27 -16.66
CA PHE A 87 -7.71 6.19 -16.27
C PHE A 87 -6.49 6.07 -17.22
N VAL A 88 -6.71 6.17 -18.54
CA VAL A 88 -5.63 6.16 -19.53
C VAL A 88 -4.70 7.36 -19.34
N GLN A 89 -5.26 8.55 -19.12
CA GLN A 89 -4.50 9.76 -18.81
C GLN A 89 -3.64 9.57 -17.55
N TYR A 90 -4.22 9.01 -16.48
CA TYR A 90 -3.48 8.70 -15.26
C TYR A 90 -2.29 7.76 -15.51
N LEU A 91 -2.47 6.69 -16.29
CA LEU A 91 -1.39 5.77 -16.65
C LEU A 91 -0.28 6.48 -17.44
N GLN A 92 -0.66 7.33 -18.41
CA GLN A 92 0.26 8.10 -19.25
C GLN A 92 1.07 9.11 -18.45
N GLU A 93 0.42 9.95 -17.66
CA GLU A 93 1.07 10.98 -16.82
C GLU A 93 2.06 10.37 -15.84
N ARG A 94 1.69 9.24 -15.23
CA ARG A 94 2.56 8.56 -14.26
C ARG A 94 3.58 7.62 -14.91
N GLN A 95 3.48 7.38 -16.22
CA GLN A 95 4.24 6.36 -16.97
C GLN A 95 4.20 5.00 -16.26
N LYS A 96 2.99 4.55 -15.88
CA LYS A 96 2.80 3.28 -15.16
C LYS A 96 1.84 2.39 -15.92
N THR A 97 2.15 1.11 -15.93
CA THR A 97 1.28 0.08 -16.49
C THR A 97 0.46 -0.55 -15.37
N ALA A 98 -0.85 -0.74 -15.57
CA ALA A 98 -1.69 -1.46 -14.60
C ALA A 98 -1.72 -2.96 -14.92
N PHE A 99 -1.83 -3.81 -13.90
CA PHE A 99 -1.92 -5.25 -14.10
C PHE A 99 -2.96 -5.90 -13.19
N GLY A 100 -3.49 -7.03 -13.61
CA GLY A 100 -4.43 -7.86 -12.84
C GLY A 100 -4.28 -9.34 -13.16
N ARG A 101 -4.66 -10.20 -12.22
CA ARG A 101 -4.67 -11.66 -12.41
C ARG A 101 -6.08 -12.15 -12.69
N PHE A 102 -6.20 -13.20 -13.51
CA PHE A 102 -7.47 -13.84 -13.79
C PHE A 102 -7.28 -15.31 -14.18
N LEU A 103 -8.35 -16.10 -14.13
CA LEU A 103 -8.33 -17.52 -14.45
C LEU A 103 -8.80 -17.76 -15.89
N CYS A 104 -8.15 -18.66 -16.60
CA CYS A 104 -8.57 -19.03 -17.95
C CYS A 104 -8.34 -20.52 -18.17
N ALA A 105 -9.31 -21.22 -18.76
CA ALA A 105 -9.11 -22.59 -19.19
C ALA A 105 -8.16 -22.65 -20.40
N THR A 106 -7.16 -23.52 -20.31
CA THR A 106 -6.20 -23.85 -21.37
C THR A 106 -6.41 -25.28 -21.81
N GLY A 107 -7.37 -25.51 -22.70
CA GLY A 107 -7.80 -26.85 -23.10
C GLY A 107 -9.02 -27.33 -22.31
N THR A 108 -9.18 -28.64 -22.13
CA THR A 108 -10.42 -29.22 -21.60
C THR A 108 -10.49 -29.28 -20.07
N THR A 109 -9.37 -29.26 -19.35
CA THR A 109 -9.36 -29.53 -17.90
C THR A 109 -8.46 -28.64 -17.06
N THR A 110 -7.49 -27.93 -17.65
CA THR A 110 -6.54 -27.12 -16.87
C THR A 110 -6.97 -25.67 -16.84
N VAL A 111 -7.18 -25.14 -15.63
CA VAL A 111 -7.38 -23.72 -15.38
C VAL A 111 -6.04 -23.11 -14.98
N THR A 112 -5.60 -22.12 -15.74
CA THR A 112 -4.32 -21.46 -15.57
C THR A 112 -4.54 -20.00 -15.18
N THR A 113 -3.67 -19.45 -14.32
CA THR A 113 -3.67 -18.02 -14.01
C THR A 113 -2.95 -17.24 -15.09
N PHE A 114 -3.62 -16.23 -15.63
CA PHE A 114 -3.09 -15.27 -16.59
C PHE A 114 -2.92 -13.91 -15.94
N VAL A 115 -2.06 -13.09 -16.54
CA VAL A 115 -1.90 -11.68 -16.19
C VAL A 115 -2.43 -10.84 -17.34
N LEU A 116 -3.34 -9.91 -17.02
CA LEU A 116 -3.78 -8.84 -17.90
C LEU A 116 -2.92 -7.61 -17.59
N VAL A 117 -2.35 -6.99 -18.62
CA VAL A 117 -1.50 -5.81 -18.50
C VAL A 117 -2.07 -4.70 -19.37
N VAL A 118 -2.41 -3.56 -18.77
CA VAL A 118 -2.91 -2.35 -19.45
C VAL A 118 -1.78 -1.34 -19.55
N SER A 119 -1.22 -1.19 -20.75
CA SER A 119 -0.07 -0.31 -20.99
C SER A 119 -0.41 1.17 -20.75
N TYR A 120 0.55 2.00 -20.37
CA TYR A 120 0.40 3.47 -20.47
C TYR A 120 0.63 3.99 -21.88
N LYS A 121 1.26 3.21 -22.78
CA LYS A 121 1.51 3.59 -24.20
C LYS A 121 0.23 3.44 -25.02
N GLN A 122 -0.88 3.94 -24.50
CA GLN A 122 -2.18 3.94 -25.17
C GLN A 122 -2.18 4.97 -26.28
N THR A 123 -2.63 4.58 -27.46
CA THR A 123 -2.78 5.49 -28.62
C THR A 123 -4.13 6.18 -28.64
N ASN A 124 -5.13 5.67 -27.91
CA ASN A 124 -6.50 6.16 -27.93
C ASN A 124 -7.10 6.09 -26.52
N ALA A 125 -7.65 7.21 -26.04
CA ALA A 125 -8.24 7.32 -24.71
C ALA A 125 -9.54 6.51 -24.52
N ALA A 126 -10.23 6.14 -25.59
CA ALA A 126 -11.48 5.39 -25.55
C ALA A 126 -11.27 3.86 -25.61
N THR A 127 -10.05 3.39 -25.88
CA THR A 127 -9.73 1.97 -26.05
C THR A 127 -8.53 1.59 -25.21
N LEU A 128 -8.59 0.46 -24.52
CA LEU A 128 -7.45 -0.05 -23.76
C LEU A 128 -6.70 -1.08 -24.60
N SER A 129 -5.43 -0.81 -24.86
CA SER A 129 -4.43 -1.76 -25.34
C SER A 129 -3.98 -2.63 -24.18
N CYS A 130 -4.41 -3.88 -24.20
CA CYS A 130 -4.14 -4.89 -23.20
C CYS A 130 -3.19 -5.94 -23.75
N ARG A 131 -2.37 -6.51 -22.87
CA ARG A 131 -1.55 -7.68 -23.16
C ARG A 131 -1.84 -8.77 -22.16
N ILE A 132 -1.89 -9.99 -22.66
CA ILE A 132 -2.19 -11.16 -21.85
C ILE A 132 -1.10 -12.21 -22.04
N ALA A 133 -0.62 -12.76 -20.93
CA ALA A 133 0.26 -13.93 -20.93
C ALA A 133 -0.04 -14.84 -19.72
N PRO A 134 0.23 -16.16 -19.83
CA PRO A 134 0.16 -17.05 -18.68
C PRO A 134 1.20 -16.64 -17.63
N LEU A 135 0.80 -16.52 -16.36
CA LEU A 135 1.65 -16.00 -15.28
C LEU A 135 2.99 -16.75 -15.15
N PHE A 136 2.98 -18.06 -15.35
CA PHE A 136 4.19 -18.89 -15.23
C PHE A 136 5.23 -18.60 -16.32
N THR A 137 4.81 -18.10 -17.49
CA THR A 137 5.72 -17.80 -18.61
C THR A 137 6.51 -16.51 -18.39
N ILE A 138 5.98 -15.55 -17.64
CA ILE A 138 6.56 -14.21 -17.49
C ILE A 138 7.78 -14.27 -16.56
N SER A 139 8.99 -14.15 -17.10
CA SER A 139 10.22 -14.08 -16.29
C SER A 139 10.21 -12.87 -15.35
N ASN A 140 10.73 -13.03 -14.14
CA ASN A 140 10.86 -11.97 -13.13
C ASN A 140 9.55 -11.27 -12.72
N CYS A 141 8.38 -11.87 -12.97
CA CYS A 141 7.12 -11.31 -12.52
C CYS A 141 6.96 -11.49 -10.99
N PRO A 142 6.84 -10.40 -10.20
CA PRO A 142 6.72 -10.48 -8.74
C PRO A 142 5.40 -11.13 -8.30
N LEU A 143 4.45 -11.29 -9.23
CA LEU A 143 3.15 -11.93 -8.98
C LEU A 143 3.22 -13.45 -8.95
N LYS A 144 4.36 -14.06 -9.31
CA LYS A 144 4.53 -15.50 -9.20
C LYS A 144 4.41 -15.89 -7.73
N PRO A 145 3.51 -16.82 -7.38
CA PRO A 145 3.45 -17.31 -6.02
C PRO A 145 4.82 -17.87 -5.66
N LYS A 146 5.42 -17.35 -4.59
CA LYS A 146 6.60 -17.98 -3.97
C LYS A 146 6.21 -19.42 -3.70
N SER A 147 7.12 -20.36 -3.96
CA SER A 147 6.83 -21.80 -4.11
C SER A 147 6.06 -22.48 -2.96
N GLY A 148 5.83 -21.79 -1.83
CA GLY A 148 4.98 -22.23 -0.71
C GLY A 148 3.49 -21.84 -0.79
N ASP A 149 3.07 -20.83 -1.57
CA ASP A 149 1.72 -20.23 -1.47
C ASP A 149 0.69 -20.72 -2.51
N GLN A 150 1.07 -21.63 -3.42
CA GLN A 150 0.20 -22.06 -4.53
C GLN A 150 -1.14 -22.67 -4.10
N LYS A 151 -1.26 -23.20 -2.86
CA LYS A 151 -2.51 -23.81 -2.39
C LYS A 151 -3.60 -22.81 -1.99
N VAL A 152 -3.26 -21.54 -1.73
CA VAL A 152 -4.21 -20.56 -1.18
C VAL A 152 -5.07 -19.89 -2.26
N LEU A 153 -4.50 -19.61 -3.43
CA LEU A 153 -5.21 -18.91 -4.52
C LEU A 153 -6.34 -19.72 -5.16
N GLN A 154 -6.25 -21.06 -5.20
CA GLN A 154 -7.36 -21.90 -5.68
C GLN A 154 -8.56 -21.91 -4.74
N GLN A 155 -8.39 -21.66 -3.44
CA GLN A 155 -9.50 -21.71 -2.46
C GLN A 155 -10.31 -20.41 -2.38
N GLN A 156 -9.72 -19.25 -2.71
CA GLN A 156 -10.47 -17.97 -2.63
C GLN A 156 -11.55 -17.80 -3.71
N HIS A 157 -11.48 -18.54 -4.82
CA HIS A 157 -12.43 -18.41 -5.94
C HIS A 157 -13.53 -19.50 -5.95
N GLN A 158 -13.50 -20.47 -5.02
CA GLN A 158 -14.50 -21.54 -4.96
C GLN A 158 -15.56 -21.36 -3.86
N LYS A 159 -15.57 -20.24 -3.13
CA LYS A 159 -16.62 -20.00 -2.13
C LYS A 159 -17.88 -19.43 -2.82
N PRO A 160 -18.99 -20.18 -2.92
CA PRO A 160 -20.26 -19.61 -3.38
C PRO A 160 -20.69 -18.48 -2.42
N PRO A 161 -21.41 -17.45 -2.91
CA PRO A 161 -21.87 -16.36 -2.06
C PRO A 161 -22.78 -16.94 -0.96
N ALA A 162 -22.30 -16.87 0.28
CA ALA A 162 -23.08 -17.29 1.44
C ALA A 162 -24.31 -16.38 1.56
N ALA A 163 -25.50 -16.99 1.48
CA ALA A 163 -26.74 -16.34 1.85
C ALA A 163 -26.64 -15.85 3.30
N ILE A 164 -26.99 -14.59 3.52
CA ILE A 164 -27.03 -13.95 4.82
C ILE A 164 -28.16 -14.60 5.63
N SER A 165 -27.81 -15.55 6.50
CA SER A 165 -28.71 -16.06 7.54
C SER A 165 -28.41 -15.35 8.86
N VAL A 166 -29.41 -14.63 9.36
CA VAL A 166 -29.44 -13.91 10.64
C VAL A 166 -29.16 -14.88 11.82
N PRO A 167 -28.28 -14.55 12.78
CA PRO A 167 -28.03 -15.42 13.93
C PRO A 167 -29.16 -15.31 14.96
N LYS A 168 -29.68 -16.47 15.36
CA LYS A 168 -30.61 -16.66 16.48
C LYS A 168 -29.80 -16.90 17.75
N ALA A 169 -30.10 -16.14 18.80
CA ALA A 169 -29.49 -16.24 20.11
C ALA A 169 -29.94 -17.52 20.86
N GLY A 170 -29.03 -18.12 21.61
CA GLY A 170 -29.34 -19.15 22.62
C GLY A 170 -28.20 -20.15 22.83
N ASP A 171 -27.42 -19.90 23.88
CA ASP A 171 -27.12 -20.84 24.98
C ASP A 171 -25.65 -20.84 25.44
N ALA A 172 -25.54 -20.61 26.74
CA ALA A 172 -24.32 -20.54 27.52
C ALA A 172 -23.87 -21.94 27.96
N ALA A 173 -22.56 -22.21 27.84
CA ALA A 173 -21.90 -23.26 28.60
C ALA A 173 -20.47 -22.86 28.94
N ALA A 174 -20.12 -23.04 30.22
CA ALA A 174 -18.91 -22.58 30.89
C ALA A 174 -17.67 -23.44 30.60
N ALA A 175 -16.48 -22.83 30.61
CA ALA A 175 -15.18 -23.50 30.70
C ALA A 175 -14.12 -22.58 31.37
N PRO A 176 -13.05 -23.14 31.98
CA PRO A 176 -12.45 -22.60 33.20
C PRO A 176 -11.28 -21.61 33.03
N LYS A 177 -11.13 -20.76 34.05
CA LYS A 177 -10.10 -19.72 34.21
C LYS A 177 -8.69 -20.31 34.29
N ARG A 178 -7.80 -19.93 33.38
CA ARG A 178 -6.34 -20.08 33.53
C ARG A 178 -5.72 -18.72 33.88
N LYS A 179 -5.07 -18.65 35.05
CA LYS A 179 -4.19 -17.55 35.46
C LYS A 179 -2.94 -17.58 34.59
N GLY A 180 -2.69 -16.53 33.82
CA GLY A 180 -1.50 -16.35 32.99
C GLY A 180 -0.82 -15.03 33.31
N PHE A 181 0.44 -15.13 33.74
CA PHE A 181 1.37 -14.07 34.09
C PHE A 181 1.46 -12.96 33.02
N GLY A 182 1.66 -11.72 33.47
CA GLY A 182 1.57 -10.50 32.66
C GLY A 182 2.55 -10.38 31.49
N LEU A 183 2.10 -9.62 30.48
CA LEU A 183 2.75 -9.30 29.21
C LEU A 183 4.14 -8.63 29.35
N LEU A 184 4.42 -7.99 30.50
CA LEU A 184 5.62 -7.18 30.69
C LEU A 184 6.89 -7.99 30.98
N GLY A 185 6.77 -9.26 31.38
CA GLY A 185 7.93 -10.13 31.61
C GLY A 185 8.61 -10.65 30.33
N ASN A 186 7.86 -10.77 29.24
CA ASN A 186 8.36 -11.34 27.98
C ASN A 186 9.00 -10.30 27.04
N LEU A 187 8.72 -9.01 27.23
CA LEU A 187 9.23 -7.95 26.33
C LEU A 187 10.68 -7.56 26.68
N VAL A 188 11.01 -7.45 27.97
CA VAL A 188 12.37 -7.10 28.44
C VAL A 188 13.36 -8.24 28.20
N GLY A 189 12.90 -9.50 28.17
CA GLY A 189 13.72 -10.67 27.82
C GLY A 189 13.98 -10.86 26.32
N ALA A 190 13.18 -10.24 25.44
CA ALA A 190 13.39 -10.30 23.99
C ALA A 190 14.45 -9.29 23.52
N GLN A 191 14.44 -8.08 24.09
CA GLN A 191 15.37 -7.02 23.71
C GLN A 191 16.84 -7.30 24.10
N LYS A 192 17.07 -8.00 25.22
CA LYS A 192 18.42 -8.47 25.61
C LYS A 192 19.00 -9.54 24.69
N ARG A 193 18.17 -10.32 23.99
CA ARG A 193 18.63 -11.37 23.06
C ARG A 193 19.04 -10.81 21.69
N THR A 194 18.41 -9.72 21.25
CA THR A 194 18.77 -9.05 19.99
C THR A 194 20.13 -8.34 20.10
N ASN A 195 20.43 -7.68 21.22
CA ASN A 195 21.72 -6.99 21.40
C ASN A 195 22.94 -7.94 21.50
N GLN A 196 22.78 -9.18 21.99
CA GLN A 196 23.88 -10.15 22.02
C GLN A 196 24.22 -10.76 20.65
N HIS A 197 23.26 -10.80 19.71
CA HIS A 197 23.49 -11.29 18.35
C HIS A 197 24.17 -10.25 17.44
N VAL A 198 23.97 -8.95 17.71
CA VAL A 198 24.62 -7.89 16.91
C VAL A 198 26.10 -7.74 17.29
N VAL A 199 26.45 -7.81 18.59
CA VAL A 199 27.84 -7.64 19.04
C VAL A 199 28.75 -8.84 18.72
N SER A 200 28.20 -10.06 18.62
CA SER A 200 28.99 -11.26 18.35
C SER A 200 29.35 -11.47 16.86
N SER A 201 28.81 -10.67 15.94
CA SER A 201 29.12 -10.73 14.50
C SER A 201 30.22 -9.77 14.04
N VAL A 202 30.70 -8.87 14.92
CA VAL A 202 31.72 -7.83 14.59
C VAL A 202 33.12 -8.20 15.08
N VAL A 203 33.29 -9.27 15.86
CA VAL A 203 34.61 -9.70 16.38
C VAL A 203 35.01 -11.05 15.78
N ALA A 204 35.29 -11.05 14.47
CA ALA A 204 36.05 -12.11 13.82
C ALA A 204 37.49 -11.61 13.54
N LYS A 205 38.39 -12.12 14.36
CA LYS A 205 39.85 -11.98 14.45
C LYS A 205 40.60 -11.98 13.09
N PRO A 206 41.62 -11.11 12.87
CA PRO A 206 42.46 -11.15 11.67
C PRO A 206 43.56 -12.20 11.82
N GLY A 207 43.61 -13.14 10.88
CA GLY A 207 44.60 -14.21 10.80
C GLY A 207 45.63 -13.97 9.70
N ARG A 208 46.82 -13.52 10.11
CA ARG A 208 48.16 -13.98 9.68
C ARG A 208 48.56 -13.88 8.19
N ALA A 209 49.54 -13.00 7.94
CA ALA A 209 50.37 -12.89 6.74
C ALA A 209 51.21 -14.15 6.42
N PRO A 210 51.68 -14.27 5.17
CA PRO A 210 53.11 -14.52 4.90
C PRO A 210 53.64 -13.58 3.78
N SER A 211 54.59 -12.71 4.10
CA SER A 211 56.04 -12.85 3.83
C SER A 211 56.45 -12.90 2.37
N SER A 212 57.10 -11.81 1.98
CA SER A 212 58.00 -11.60 0.84
C SER A 212 58.93 -12.77 0.49
N ALA A 213 59.02 -13.08 -0.79
CA ALA A 213 60.23 -13.64 -1.40
C ALA A 213 60.52 -12.88 -2.71
N ALA A 214 61.66 -12.21 -2.72
CA ALA A 214 62.22 -11.52 -3.86
C ALA A 214 62.67 -12.52 -4.94
N SER A 215 62.42 -12.19 -6.21
CA SER A 215 63.31 -12.61 -7.28
C SER A 215 63.33 -11.56 -8.37
N ALA A 216 64.51 -10.94 -8.50
CA ALA A 216 64.88 -10.07 -9.60
C ALA A 216 65.15 -10.93 -10.84
N THR A 217 64.63 -10.53 -12.00
CA THR A 217 65.28 -10.85 -13.28
C THR A 217 64.93 -9.77 -14.31
N ALA A 218 65.97 -9.27 -14.97
CA ALA A 218 65.97 -8.16 -15.89
C ALA A 218 65.65 -8.58 -17.35
N SER A 219 65.47 -7.55 -18.19
CA SER A 219 65.75 -7.47 -19.64
C SER A 219 64.89 -8.27 -20.62
N ASN A 220 64.02 -7.61 -21.40
CA ASN A 220 64.33 -7.06 -22.75
C ASN A 220 63.05 -6.54 -23.47
N PRO A 221 63.17 -5.55 -24.38
CA PRO A 221 62.10 -5.14 -25.28
C PRO A 221 62.24 -5.90 -26.62
N SER A 222 61.15 -6.50 -27.12
CA SER A 222 61.07 -6.90 -28.52
C SER A 222 59.75 -6.45 -29.14
N GLU A 223 59.90 -5.61 -30.16
CA GLU A 223 58.91 -5.25 -31.15
C GLU A 223 58.18 -6.49 -31.68
N GLY A 224 56.86 -6.40 -31.73
CA GLY A 224 55.98 -7.44 -32.25
C GLY A 224 54.75 -6.81 -32.85
N VAL A 225 54.81 -6.57 -34.15
CA VAL A 225 53.72 -6.12 -35.03
C VAL A 225 52.51 -7.03 -34.85
N GLY A 226 51.40 -6.47 -34.37
CA GLY A 226 50.13 -7.16 -34.15
C GLY A 226 48.96 -6.29 -34.62
N ILE A 227 48.33 -6.73 -35.70
CA ILE A 227 47.23 -6.12 -36.44
C ILE A 227 46.06 -5.78 -35.48
N VAL A 228 45.74 -4.49 -35.35
CA VAL A 228 44.56 -4.03 -34.60
C VAL A 228 43.34 -4.14 -35.52
N ALA A 229 42.58 -5.22 -35.36
CA ALA A 229 41.22 -5.28 -35.85
C ALA A 229 40.36 -4.33 -35.01
N HIS A 230 39.83 -3.28 -35.65
CA HIS A 230 38.79 -2.42 -35.09
C HIS A 230 37.48 -3.22 -34.95
N THR A 231 37.33 -3.92 -33.83
CA THR A 231 36.01 -4.27 -33.29
C THR A 231 35.68 -3.25 -32.22
N SER A 232 35.00 -2.20 -32.63
CA SER A 232 34.20 -1.32 -31.78
C SER A 232 33.07 -2.14 -31.15
N HIS A 233 33.38 -2.82 -30.04
CA HIS A 233 32.40 -3.22 -29.05
C HIS A 233 32.20 -2.04 -28.13
N ASP A 234 30.95 -1.59 -27.99
CA ASP A 234 30.49 -0.74 -26.90
C ASP A 234 30.95 -1.35 -25.58
N ILE A 235 32.01 -0.78 -25.02
CA ILE A 235 32.39 -0.99 -23.62
C ILE A 235 31.41 -0.13 -22.83
N GLU A 236 30.18 -0.64 -22.64
CA GLU A 236 29.42 -0.30 -21.45
C GLU A 236 30.32 -0.71 -20.28
N ALA A 237 30.93 0.29 -19.63
CA ALA A 237 31.77 0.09 -18.47
C ALA A 237 30.96 -0.75 -17.47
N GLN A 238 31.32 -2.02 -17.35
CA GLN A 238 30.83 -2.88 -16.28
C GLN A 238 31.28 -2.22 -14.99
N GLN A 239 30.39 -1.42 -14.39
CA GLN A 239 30.60 -0.88 -13.07
C GLN A 239 30.80 -2.08 -12.16
N GLU A 240 32.01 -2.21 -11.61
CA GLU A 240 32.31 -3.26 -10.64
C GLU A 240 31.28 -3.15 -9.52
N LEU A 241 30.49 -4.22 -9.36
CA LEU A 241 29.49 -4.30 -8.31
C LEU A 241 30.20 -4.30 -6.96
N LYS A 242 29.73 -3.45 -6.05
CA LYS A 242 30.26 -3.30 -4.70
C LYS A 242 29.50 -4.18 -3.72
N THR A 243 30.11 -4.41 -2.56
CA THR A 243 29.39 -5.02 -1.43
C THR A 243 28.38 -4.02 -0.85
N SER A 244 27.35 -4.53 -0.19
CA SER A 244 26.38 -3.68 0.52
C SER A 244 27.05 -2.76 1.55
N GLY A 245 28.09 -3.24 2.24
CA GLY A 245 28.85 -2.45 3.22
C GLY A 245 29.61 -1.29 2.60
N GLU A 246 30.27 -1.50 1.45
CA GLU A 246 30.97 -0.44 0.73
C GLU A 246 30.01 0.65 0.23
N VAL A 247 28.86 0.27 -0.33
CA VAL A 247 27.86 1.26 -0.80
C VAL A 247 27.30 2.09 0.35
N LEU A 248 27.06 1.48 1.52
CA LEU A 248 26.61 2.21 2.70
C LEU A 248 27.70 3.12 3.28
N ALA A 249 28.97 2.68 3.27
CA ALA A 249 30.10 3.51 3.68
C ALA A 249 30.31 4.71 2.74
N ASP A 250 30.28 4.47 1.42
CA ASP A 250 30.36 5.53 0.41
C ASP A 250 29.20 6.53 0.56
N PHE A 251 27.98 6.03 0.82
CA PHE A 251 26.83 6.89 1.09
C PHE A 251 27.02 7.72 2.36
N ARG A 252 27.49 7.11 3.46
CA ARG A 252 27.78 7.83 4.71
C ARG A 252 28.80 8.95 4.47
N ASN A 253 29.94 8.65 3.85
CA ASN A 253 30.98 9.65 3.57
C ASN A 253 30.45 10.78 2.66
N LYS A 254 29.58 10.45 1.69
CA LYS A 254 28.93 11.45 0.85
C LYS A 254 27.99 12.36 1.65
N MET A 255 27.24 11.80 2.60
CA MET A 255 26.34 12.57 3.46
C MET A 255 27.13 13.42 4.46
N GLU A 256 28.17 12.87 5.09
CA GLU A 256 29.10 13.61 5.95
C GLU A 256 29.64 14.85 5.23
N GLN A 257 30.21 14.68 4.03
CA GLN A 257 30.73 15.79 3.25
C GLN A 257 29.63 16.79 2.88
N ALA A 258 28.44 16.32 2.50
CA ALA A 258 27.32 17.20 2.17
C ALA A 258 26.83 18.01 3.38
N MET A 259 26.83 17.42 4.59
CA MET A 259 26.50 18.14 5.83
C MET A 259 27.57 19.17 6.19
N LEU A 260 28.85 18.81 6.08
CA LEU A 260 29.96 19.75 6.32
C LEU A 260 29.95 20.92 5.32
N ASP A 261 29.70 20.63 4.04
CA ASP A 261 29.55 21.67 3.02
C ASP A 261 28.36 22.58 3.34
N PHE A 262 27.23 22.00 3.75
CA PHE A 262 26.03 22.73 4.14
C PHE A 262 26.24 23.58 5.39
N ASP A 263 26.99 23.13 6.39
CA ASP A 263 27.30 23.89 7.60
C ASP A 263 27.96 25.24 7.27
N ILE A 264 28.91 25.21 6.35
CA ILE A 264 29.66 26.40 5.89
C ILE A 264 28.80 27.28 4.96
N ALA A 265 27.85 26.68 4.25
CA ALA A 265 27.06 27.37 3.25
C ALA A 265 26.06 28.37 3.88
N PRO A 266 25.75 29.50 3.23
CA PRO A 266 24.81 30.49 3.76
C PRO A 266 23.34 30.02 3.73
N GLU A 267 23.05 28.90 3.07
CA GLU A 267 21.72 28.32 3.01
C GLU A 267 21.25 27.84 4.39
N VAL A 268 19.97 28.12 4.69
CA VAL A 268 19.36 27.79 5.97
C VAL A 268 18.65 26.43 5.95
N SER A 269 18.41 25.90 4.76
CA SER A 269 17.87 24.55 4.57
C SER A 269 18.50 23.85 3.38
N MET A 270 18.63 22.52 3.47
CA MET A 270 19.00 21.66 2.36
C MET A 270 18.02 20.50 2.21
N LYS A 271 17.88 19.99 0.99
CA LYS A 271 17.06 18.82 0.70
C LYS A 271 17.92 17.69 0.17
N VAL A 272 17.84 16.53 0.81
CA VAL A 272 18.56 15.32 0.44
C VAL A 272 17.59 14.34 -0.22
N PRO A 273 17.51 14.31 -1.56
CA PRO A 273 16.73 13.31 -2.26
C PRO A 273 17.46 11.97 -2.26
N ILE A 274 16.80 10.93 -1.79
CA ILE A 274 17.33 9.57 -1.73
C ILE A 274 16.42 8.67 -2.57
N LYS A 275 17.02 7.98 -3.54
CA LYS A 275 16.34 6.97 -4.36
C LYS A 275 16.99 5.63 -4.11
N LEU A 276 16.22 4.66 -3.64
CA LEU A 276 16.73 3.33 -3.29
C LEU A 276 17.39 2.65 -4.49
N SER A 277 16.82 2.86 -5.69
CA SER A 277 17.30 2.25 -6.93
C SER A 277 18.72 2.67 -7.32
N ASP A 278 19.17 3.85 -6.89
CA ASP A 278 20.49 4.36 -7.26
C ASP A 278 21.60 3.63 -6.49
N TYR A 279 21.27 3.14 -5.29
CA TYR A 279 22.19 2.40 -4.43
C TYR A 279 22.10 0.89 -4.66
N THR A 280 20.90 0.34 -4.85
CA THR A 280 20.74 -1.12 -5.04
C THR A 280 21.32 -1.62 -6.37
N LYS A 281 21.37 -0.79 -7.41
CA LYS A 281 22.03 -1.11 -8.69
C LYS A 281 23.54 -1.31 -8.57
N GLN A 282 24.17 -0.70 -7.56
CA GLN A 282 25.61 -0.81 -7.33
C GLN A 282 25.98 -2.04 -6.50
N VAL A 283 24.99 -2.77 -5.97
CA VAL A 283 25.18 -3.89 -5.05
C VAL A 283 24.84 -5.21 -5.73
N HIS A 284 25.62 -6.25 -5.41
CA HIS A 284 25.30 -7.62 -5.79
C HIS A 284 23.88 -8.04 -5.35
N GLU A 285 23.17 -8.79 -6.20
CA GLU A 285 21.77 -9.20 -5.96
C GLU A 285 21.55 -9.89 -4.61
N ALA A 286 22.52 -10.71 -4.16
CA ALA A 286 22.46 -11.39 -2.86
C ALA A 286 22.45 -10.43 -1.65
N ASP A 287 22.96 -9.21 -1.83
CA ASP A 287 23.18 -8.21 -0.79
C ASP A 287 22.21 -7.02 -0.89
N GLN A 288 21.43 -6.91 -1.97
CA GLN A 288 20.48 -5.81 -2.18
C GLN A 288 19.46 -5.68 -1.05
N GLY A 289 19.05 -6.78 -0.41
CA GLY A 289 18.12 -6.75 0.72
C GLY A 289 18.65 -6.08 2.00
N LYS A 290 19.97 -5.85 2.09
CA LYS A 290 20.60 -5.17 3.24
C LYS A 290 20.57 -3.65 3.08
N VAL A 291 20.53 -3.15 1.85
CA VAL A 291 20.40 -1.72 1.57
C VAL A 291 18.92 -1.40 1.52
N THR A 292 18.37 -0.96 2.64
CA THR A 292 16.96 -0.58 2.76
C THR A 292 16.81 0.93 2.91
N MET A 293 15.62 1.44 2.60
CA MET A 293 15.32 2.86 2.76
C MET A 293 15.46 3.33 4.21
N GLU A 294 15.15 2.47 5.18
CA GLU A 294 15.30 2.78 6.61
C GLU A 294 16.76 2.98 7.01
N VAL A 295 17.68 2.17 6.47
CA VAL A 295 19.12 2.30 6.73
C VAL A 295 19.67 3.58 6.12
N LEU A 296 19.31 3.88 4.86
CA LEU A 296 19.73 5.14 4.22
C LEU A 296 19.17 6.36 4.95
N LYS A 297 17.90 6.29 5.35
CA LYS A 297 17.25 7.31 6.17
C LYS A 297 18.05 7.53 7.46
N TYR A 298 18.32 6.46 8.23
CA TYR A 298 19.05 6.53 9.50
C TYR A 298 20.42 7.19 9.34
N ILE A 299 21.18 6.85 8.28
CA ILE A 299 22.48 7.45 8.01
C ILE A 299 22.35 8.97 7.84
N VAL A 300 21.33 9.48 7.14
CA VAL A 300 21.16 10.93 6.99
C VAL A 300 20.84 11.62 8.32
N TYR A 301 20.01 11.02 9.18
CA TYR A 301 19.75 11.56 10.52
C TYR A 301 21.00 11.54 11.40
N GLU A 302 21.72 10.41 11.42
CA GLU A 302 22.97 10.23 12.17
C GLU A 302 24.00 11.28 11.76
N GLN A 303 24.18 11.52 10.45
CA GLN A 303 25.16 12.49 9.96
C GLN A 303 24.75 13.95 10.19
N ALA A 304 23.44 14.26 10.17
CA ALA A 304 22.97 15.60 10.51
C ALA A 304 23.24 15.91 12.00
N GLU A 305 22.91 14.96 12.89
CA GLU A 305 23.14 15.07 14.35
C GLU A 305 24.64 15.14 14.66
N GLU A 306 25.48 14.29 14.06
CA GLU A 306 26.92 14.26 14.31
C GLU A 306 27.65 15.56 13.91
N VAL A 307 27.17 16.25 12.87
CA VAL A 307 27.73 17.55 12.45
C VAL A 307 27.20 18.68 13.34
N ASN A 308 25.90 18.70 13.63
CA ASN A 308 25.30 19.70 14.51
C ASN A 308 24.01 19.18 15.16
N ASP A 309 24.04 19.00 16.48
CA ASP A 309 22.92 18.52 17.29
C ASP A 309 21.67 19.45 17.24
N GLU A 310 21.83 20.72 16.86
CA GLU A 310 20.73 21.70 16.81
C GLU A 310 19.92 21.64 15.50
N TRP A 311 20.42 20.94 14.48
CA TRP A 311 19.76 20.85 13.18
C TRP A 311 18.49 19.98 13.23
N ILE A 312 17.48 20.41 12.49
CA ILE A 312 16.23 19.68 12.37
C ILE A 312 16.21 18.93 11.05
N ALA A 313 16.35 17.60 11.11
CA ALA A 313 16.10 16.73 9.98
C ALA A 313 14.63 16.26 9.95
N HIS A 314 13.96 16.39 8.82
CA HIS A 314 12.55 16.03 8.66
C HIS A 314 12.30 15.30 7.34
N LYS A 315 11.50 14.24 7.40
CA LYS A 315 11.10 13.46 6.22
C LYS A 315 9.92 14.15 5.54
N GLU A 316 10.11 14.65 4.32
CA GLU A 316 9.00 15.16 3.53
C GLU A 316 8.03 14.03 3.12
N PRO A 317 6.72 14.30 3.04
CA PRO A 317 5.75 13.36 2.48
C PRO A 317 6.14 12.99 1.05
N SER A 318 6.42 11.70 0.82
CA SER A 318 6.73 11.17 -0.50
C SER A 318 5.61 10.25 -0.97
N GLU A 319 5.25 10.37 -2.25
CA GLU A 319 4.28 9.48 -2.91
C GLU A 319 4.84 8.08 -3.19
N PHE A 320 6.16 7.91 -3.13
CA PHE A 320 6.86 6.70 -3.53
C PHE A 320 7.50 6.00 -2.32
N MET A 321 7.44 4.67 -2.28
CA MET A 321 8.07 3.89 -1.21
C MET A 321 9.60 3.80 -1.36
N ASP A 322 10.09 3.96 -2.59
CA ASP A 322 11.49 3.84 -2.99
C ASP A 322 12.19 5.19 -3.22
N GLU A 323 11.48 6.30 -3.06
CA GLU A 323 12.04 7.65 -3.09
C GLU A 323 11.62 8.40 -1.82
N ILE A 324 12.57 9.05 -1.15
CA ILE A 324 12.34 9.88 0.04
C ILE A 324 13.16 11.16 -0.11
N THR A 325 12.62 12.27 0.38
CA THR A 325 13.39 13.50 0.53
C THR A 325 13.46 13.84 2.01
N ILE A 326 14.67 14.05 2.52
CA ILE A 326 14.89 14.51 3.89
C ILE A 326 15.32 15.97 3.80
N ALA A 327 14.53 16.87 4.38
CA ALA A 327 14.86 18.27 4.50
C ALA A 327 15.59 18.49 5.83
N ILE A 328 16.67 19.25 5.81
CA ILE A 328 17.48 19.58 6.98
C ILE A 328 17.49 21.10 7.12
N TYR A 329 17.16 21.59 8.30
CA TYR A 329 17.07 23.00 8.64
C TYR A 329 18.10 23.32 9.71
N LYS A 330 18.85 24.43 9.56
CA LYS A 330 19.86 24.85 10.54
C LYS A 330 19.23 25.31 11.85
N ASP A 331 18.17 26.10 11.72
CA ASP A 331 17.45 26.69 12.85
C ASP A 331 15.98 26.26 12.86
N ALA A 332 15.38 26.26 14.05
CA ALA A 332 13.96 25.95 14.23
C ALA A 332 13.03 26.97 13.55
N GLU A 333 13.47 28.22 13.41
CA GLU A 333 12.64 29.29 12.82
C GLU A 333 12.43 29.11 11.31
N ASP A 334 13.35 28.44 10.62
CA ASP A 334 13.28 28.18 9.19
C ASP A 334 12.51 26.89 8.84
N ALA A 335 12.27 26.05 9.85
CA ALA A 335 11.45 24.86 9.68
C ALA A 335 9.98 25.25 9.49
N PRO A 336 9.27 24.66 8.51
CA PRO A 336 7.84 24.90 8.33
C PRO A 336 7.06 24.59 9.63
N PRO A 337 5.96 25.32 9.92
CA PRO A 337 5.19 25.11 11.14
C PRO A 337 4.71 23.66 11.32
N GLU A 338 4.42 22.97 10.22
CA GLU A 338 4.04 21.56 10.20
C GLU A 338 5.14 20.65 10.76
N VAL A 339 6.41 20.95 10.44
CA VAL A 339 7.59 20.21 10.93
C VAL A 339 7.78 20.46 12.43
N LEU A 340 7.67 21.71 12.87
CA LEU A 340 7.75 22.07 14.28
C LEU A 340 6.63 21.45 15.10
N GLU A 341 5.40 21.39 14.56
CA GLU A 341 4.30 20.69 15.21
C GLU A 341 4.59 19.20 15.37
N GLU A 342 5.18 18.54 14.37
CA GLU A 342 5.54 17.12 14.47
C GLU A 342 6.65 16.87 15.48
N LEU A 343 7.66 17.73 15.54
CA LEU A 343 8.74 17.65 16.53
C LEU A 343 8.18 17.80 17.95
N ASN A 344 7.34 18.82 18.16
CA ASN A 344 6.63 19.04 19.42
C ASN A 344 5.67 17.89 19.77
N ARG A 345 5.03 17.26 18.77
CA ARG A 345 4.21 16.06 18.98
C ARG A 345 5.05 14.85 19.35
N ALA A 346 6.27 14.71 18.84
CA ALA A 346 7.16 13.60 19.19
C ALA A 346 7.67 13.72 20.64
N GLU A 347 7.94 14.93 21.12
CA GLU A 347 8.49 15.18 22.46
C GLU A 347 7.49 15.11 23.61
N LEU A 348 6.19 15.24 23.35
CA LEU A 348 5.17 15.14 24.41
C LEU A 348 5.21 13.75 25.08
N PRO A 349 5.58 13.65 26.37
CA PRO A 349 5.65 12.39 27.08
C PRO A 349 4.34 11.63 26.95
N GLU A 350 4.41 10.32 26.74
CA GLU A 350 3.24 9.46 26.53
C GLU A 350 2.22 9.59 27.68
N GLU A 351 2.70 9.82 28.89
CA GLU A 351 1.89 10.10 30.09
C GLU A 351 1.06 11.38 29.96
N MET A 352 1.62 12.43 29.37
CA MET A 352 0.95 13.71 29.18
C MET A 352 -0.08 13.64 28.04
N LYS A 353 0.22 12.90 26.97
CA LYS A 353 -0.77 12.60 25.91
C LYS A 353 -1.94 11.80 26.45
N ALA A 354 -1.68 10.80 27.30
CA ALA A 354 -2.73 10.04 27.97
C ALA A 354 -3.58 10.93 28.88
N GLN A 355 -2.94 11.83 29.62
CA GLN A 355 -3.64 12.79 30.49
C GLN A 355 -4.51 13.77 29.69
N GLN A 356 -4.00 14.31 28.58
CA GLN A 356 -4.74 15.22 27.72
C GLN A 356 -5.93 14.52 27.04
N LYS A 357 -5.75 13.26 26.61
CA LYS A 357 -6.84 12.42 26.08
C LYS A 357 -7.90 12.14 27.13
N MET A 358 -7.50 11.85 28.36
CA MET A 358 -8.42 11.64 29.49
C MET A 358 -9.21 12.91 29.82
N VAL A 359 -8.58 14.09 29.82
CA VAL A 359 -9.25 15.38 30.04
C VAL A 359 -10.25 15.68 28.92
N ALA A 360 -9.88 15.44 27.66
CA ALA A 360 -10.77 15.63 26.52
C ALA A 360 -11.98 14.68 26.58
N GLU A 361 -11.76 13.41 26.96
CA GLU A 361 -12.82 12.43 27.12
C GLU A 361 -13.75 12.79 28.29
N GLN A 362 -13.20 13.24 29.41
CA GLN A 362 -13.97 13.69 30.56
C GLN A 362 -14.85 14.90 30.23
N ARG A 363 -14.31 15.87 29.48
CA ARG A 363 -15.08 17.02 28.99
C ARG A 363 -16.23 16.59 28.07
N ARG A 364 -15.97 15.66 27.14
CA ARG A 364 -17.00 15.11 26.25
C ARG A 364 -18.07 14.35 27.02
N GLN A 365 -17.71 13.62 28.07
CA GLN A 365 -18.69 12.95 28.95
C GLN A 365 -19.54 13.95 29.74
N GLN A 366 -18.95 15.05 30.23
CA GLN A 366 -19.69 16.11 30.91
C GLN A 366 -20.68 16.81 29.97
N GLU A 367 -20.27 17.12 28.74
CA GLU A 367 -21.15 17.71 27.72
C GLU A 367 -22.33 16.79 27.38
N MET A 368 -22.08 15.48 27.20
CA MET A 368 -23.13 14.48 26.99
C MET A 368 -24.10 14.38 28.18
N LYS A 369 -23.58 14.48 29.42
CA LYS A 369 -24.42 14.43 30.62
C LYS A 369 -25.30 15.68 30.74
N ALA A 370 -24.73 16.86 30.49
CA ALA A 370 -25.48 18.11 30.49
C ALA A 370 -26.60 18.11 29.45
N LEU A 371 -26.35 17.56 28.25
CA LEU A 371 -27.38 17.44 27.21
C LEU A 371 -28.54 16.54 27.65
N ARG A 372 -28.24 15.40 28.29
CA ARG A 372 -29.27 14.48 28.82
C ARG A 372 -30.10 15.10 29.94
N GLU A 373 -29.45 15.84 30.83
CA GLU A 373 -30.15 16.56 31.91
C GLU A 373 -31.07 17.65 31.35
N GLN A 374 -30.64 18.34 30.28
CA GLN A 374 -31.47 19.31 29.58
C GLN A 374 -32.69 18.65 28.91
N GLU A 375 -32.49 17.49 28.26
CA GLU A 375 -33.57 16.72 27.63
C GLU A 375 -34.59 16.22 28.67
N GLN A 376 -34.12 15.71 29.81
CA GLN A 376 -35.01 15.29 30.91
C GLN A 376 -35.82 16.44 31.48
N LYS A 377 -35.21 17.62 31.68
CA LYS A 377 -35.94 18.81 32.14
C LYS A 377 -37.00 19.27 31.14
N GLN A 378 -36.71 19.16 29.85
CA GLN A 378 -37.71 19.46 28.81
C GLN A 378 -38.89 18.48 28.87
N LEU A 379 -38.61 17.18 29.05
CA LEU A 379 -39.64 16.14 29.21
C LEU A 379 -40.51 16.36 30.46
N GLU A 380 -39.90 16.72 31.60
CA GLU A 380 -40.65 17.02 32.83
C GLU A 380 -41.51 18.27 32.70
N ALA A 381 -41.00 19.33 32.04
CA ALA A 381 -41.78 20.53 31.75
C ALA A 381 -42.96 20.24 30.81
N LEU A 382 -42.77 19.37 29.81
CA LEU A 382 -43.85 18.94 28.93
C LEU A 382 -44.91 18.12 29.68
N LYS A 383 -44.46 17.26 30.61
CA LYS A 383 -45.34 16.45 31.45
C LYS A 383 -46.15 17.31 32.41
N SER A 384 -45.54 18.30 33.06
CA SER A 384 -46.25 19.20 33.98
C SER A 384 -47.28 20.08 33.27
N MET A 385 -47.01 20.51 32.03
CA MET A 385 -47.99 21.18 31.17
C MET A 385 -49.16 20.26 30.76
N ALA A 386 -48.91 18.96 30.56
CA ALA A 386 -49.97 18.01 30.20
C ALA A 386 -50.91 17.64 31.36
N THR A 387 -50.46 17.78 32.61
CA THR A 387 -51.25 17.43 33.81
C THR A 387 -51.89 18.63 34.52
N GLY A 388 -51.75 19.85 33.99
CA GLY A 388 -52.20 21.07 34.66
C GLY A 388 -53.31 21.82 33.92
N SER A 389 -54.55 21.35 34.02
CA SER A 389 -55.79 22.17 33.99
C SER A 389 -57.01 21.23 34.04
N GLY A 390 -57.56 21.02 35.24
CA GLY A 390 -58.72 20.16 35.44
C GLY A 390 -58.94 19.85 36.91
N GLU A 391 -59.07 20.90 37.71
CA GLU A 391 -59.61 20.86 39.07
C GLU A 391 -61.13 20.60 38.98
N ASP A 392 -61.65 19.83 39.93
CA ASP A 392 -63.06 19.51 40.21
C ASP A 392 -63.74 18.37 39.43
N GLY A 393 -63.91 17.24 40.13
CA GLY A 393 -64.89 16.22 39.77
C GLY A 393 -64.54 14.85 40.34
N ASP A 394 -65.05 14.58 41.53
CA ASP A 394 -65.17 13.23 42.07
C ASP A 394 -65.73 12.27 41.03
N GLU A 395 -64.92 11.34 40.54
CA GLU A 395 -65.37 10.04 40.05
C GLU A 395 -64.15 9.13 39.87
N ASP A 396 -64.16 8.01 40.59
CA ASP A 396 -63.31 6.85 40.37
C ASP A 396 -63.36 6.44 38.90
N VAL A 397 -62.38 6.89 38.11
CA VAL A 397 -62.15 6.36 36.77
C VAL A 397 -60.73 5.85 36.68
N ASP A 398 -60.64 4.52 36.73
CA ASP A 398 -59.52 3.68 36.31
C ASP A 398 -58.73 4.28 35.13
N LEU A 399 -57.66 5.03 35.42
CA LEU A 399 -56.63 5.42 34.44
C LEU A 399 -55.71 4.25 34.06
N ALA A 400 -56.08 3.02 34.42
CA ALA A 400 -55.42 1.77 34.05
C ALA A 400 -55.63 1.35 32.58
N ALA A 401 -56.36 2.12 31.76
CA ALA A 401 -56.75 1.75 30.40
C ALA A 401 -56.10 2.58 29.27
N LEU A 402 -54.90 3.15 29.47
CA LEU A 402 -54.11 3.70 28.35
C LEU A 402 -53.43 2.57 27.56
N ASN A 403 -54.24 1.95 26.71
CA ASN A 403 -53.93 1.21 25.48
C ASN A 403 -52.47 0.75 25.30
N THR A 404 -52.07 -0.28 26.05
CA THR A 404 -50.82 -1.04 25.81
C THR A 404 -50.93 -1.97 24.60
N GLN A 405 -52.12 -2.07 23.98
CA GLN A 405 -52.36 -2.82 22.75
C GLN A 405 -52.16 -1.93 21.51
N LYS A 406 -50.89 -1.62 21.23
CA LYS A 406 -50.27 -1.40 19.90
C LYS A 406 -49.03 -0.53 20.07
N ARG A 407 -48.03 -1.06 20.77
CA ARG A 407 -46.65 -0.60 20.56
C ARG A 407 -46.26 -1.05 19.16
N ASP A 408 -46.41 -0.15 18.20
CA ASP A 408 -46.03 -0.40 16.81
C ASP A 408 -44.55 -0.78 16.79
N ARG A 409 -44.26 -2.04 16.46
CA ARG A 409 -42.89 -2.60 16.48
C ARG A 409 -42.08 -2.23 15.22
N ARG A 410 -42.69 -1.49 14.30
CA ARG A 410 -42.03 -1.02 13.08
C ARG A 410 -40.93 -0.03 13.44
N THR A 411 -39.78 -0.15 12.79
CA THR A 411 -38.68 0.79 12.96
C THR A 411 -39.05 2.15 12.36
N ILE A 412 -38.46 3.21 12.89
CA ILE A 412 -38.72 4.59 12.46
C ILE A 412 -38.55 4.75 10.93
N GLU A 413 -37.57 4.05 10.34
CA GLU A 413 -37.34 4.04 8.89
C GLU A 413 -38.49 3.43 8.09
N GLU A 414 -39.17 2.41 8.64
CA GLU A 414 -40.30 1.75 7.99
C GLU A 414 -41.54 2.65 7.97
N ILE A 415 -41.78 3.37 9.08
CA ILE A 415 -42.87 4.35 9.19
C ILE A 415 -42.65 5.52 8.22
N GLN A 416 -41.41 6.01 8.11
CA GLN A 416 -41.07 7.07 7.16
C GLN A 416 -41.25 6.63 5.70
N ARG A 417 -40.92 5.38 5.38
CA ARG A 417 -41.09 4.84 4.02
C ARG A 417 -42.57 4.66 3.64
N ASP A 418 -43.41 4.28 4.59
CA ASP A 418 -44.86 4.18 4.37
C ASP A 418 -45.52 5.56 4.22
N ASN A 419 -45.10 6.55 5.02
CA ASN A 419 -45.59 7.93 4.86
C ASN A 419 -45.18 8.53 3.52
N ALA A 420 -43.94 8.30 3.07
CA ALA A 420 -43.47 8.73 1.76
C ALA A 420 -44.23 8.05 0.59
N LYS A 421 -44.69 6.80 0.78
CA LYS A 421 -45.54 6.12 -0.20
C LYS A 421 -46.96 6.71 -0.24
N ARG A 422 -47.55 7.04 0.92
CA ARG A 422 -48.89 7.65 0.98
C ARG A 422 -48.90 9.04 0.36
N GLN A 423 -47.88 9.86 0.61
CA GLN A 423 -47.74 11.19 0.00
C GLN A 423 -47.52 11.18 -1.53
N ARG A 424 -47.28 10.01 -2.14
CA ARG A 424 -47.17 9.88 -3.61
C ARG A 424 -48.47 9.40 -4.27
N LEU A 425 -49.46 9.02 -3.47
CA LEU A 425 -50.77 8.53 -3.92
C LEU A 425 -51.87 9.58 -3.78
N ASP A 426 -51.61 10.66 -3.04
CA ASP A 426 -52.32 11.93 -3.13
C ASP A 426 -51.55 12.86 -4.09
#